data_AF-A0A3E0G8H8-F1
#
_entry.id   AF-A0A3E0G8H8-F1
#
_cell.length_a   1.000
_cell.length_b   1.000
_cell.length_c   1.000
_cell.angle_alpha   90.00
_cell.angle_beta   90.00
_cell.angle_gamma   90.00
#
_symmetry.space_group_name_H-M   'P 1'
#
loop_
_entity.id
_entity.type
_entity.pdbx_description
1 polymer ?
#
loop_
_entity_poly.entity_id
_entity_poly.type
_entity_poly.pdbx_seq_one_letter_code
_entity_poly.pdbx_strand_id
1 'polypeptide(L)'
;MSTPNVDPAPSAGTTATPPADTPVIGTETAPVSLNEYAQAWATGMRQHWTPPDLWENGRPALKQSWMWAMYGQHLPDDEQVRLGSRAGTGVLIPFRALFLYLDWIFERWSRVIAAAVLVLAVIQAVHPIF
;
A
#
# COMPACT_ATOMS: atom_id res chain seq x y z
N MET A 1 -6.80 -11.00 83.90
CA MET A 1 -5.39 -11.41 84.08
C MET A 1 -4.70 -11.31 82.73
N SER A 2 -3.66 -10.47 82.69
CA SER A 2 -2.51 -10.42 81.78
C SER A 2 -2.73 -10.31 80.26
N THR A 3 -2.60 -9.07 79.77
CA THR A 3 -2.21 -8.68 78.42
C THR A 3 -0.75 -9.08 78.12
N PRO A 4 -0.37 -9.30 76.84
CA PRO A 4 0.99 -9.07 76.39
C PRO A 4 1.07 -7.82 75.48
N ASN A 5 1.70 -6.80 76.05
CA ASN A 5 2.77 -5.94 75.53
C ASN A 5 2.64 -5.28 74.13
N VAL A 6 2.72 -3.94 74.16
CA VAL A 6 3.05 -3.06 73.03
C VAL A 6 4.38 -2.37 73.40
N ASP A 7 5.31 -2.26 72.43
CA ASP A 7 6.18 -1.09 72.15
C ASP A 7 7.26 -1.43 71.08
N PRO A 8 7.88 -0.48 70.34
CA PRO A 8 7.28 0.25 69.21
C PRO A 8 8.19 0.35 67.94
N ALA A 9 7.62 1.03 66.91
CA ALA A 9 8.02 1.45 65.54
C ALA A 9 9.49 1.90 65.23
N PRO A 10 9.89 2.44 64.04
CA PRO A 10 9.21 2.67 62.74
C PRO A 10 10.06 2.34 61.48
N SER A 11 9.45 2.27 60.29
CA SER A 11 9.96 2.96 59.09
C SER A 11 8.95 2.94 57.96
N ALA A 12 8.58 4.15 57.55
CA ALA A 12 7.69 4.44 56.44
C ALA A 12 8.26 3.91 55.13
N GLY A 13 7.46 3.14 54.41
CA GLY A 13 7.68 2.79 53.03
C GLY A 13 6.36 2.95 52.30
N THR A 14 6.00 4.20 52.00
CA THR A 14 4.95 4.57 51.06
C THR A 14 5.05 3.66 49.83
N THR A 15 4.09 2.76 49.65
CA THR A 15 3.93 2.03 48.39
C THR A 15 3.39 3.03 47.37
N ALA A 16 4.28 3.88 46.85
CA ALA A 16 4.01 4.68 45.69
C ALA A 16 3.79 3.71 44.54
N THR A 17 2.53 3.61 44.09
CA THR A 17 2.19 3.00 42.82
C THR A 17 3.00 3.74 41.74
N PRO A 18 3.80 3.07 40.90
CA PRO A 18 4.48 3.74 39.79
C PRO A 18 3.42 4.42 38.92
N PRO A 19 3.61 5.69 38.51
CA PRO A 19 2.66 6.34 37.64
C PRO A 19 2.55 5.55 36.33
N ALA A 20 1.30 5.35 35.89
CA ALA A 20 0.99 4.72 34.62
C ALA A 20 1.77 5.42 33.50
N ASP A 21 2.59 4.63 32.78
CA ASP A 21 3.31 5.05 31.59
C ASP A 21 2.35 5.71 30.61
N THR A 22 2.38 7.04 30.54
CA THR A 22 1.87 7.77 29.39
C THR A 22 2.77 7.39 28.21
N PRO A 23 2.24 6.85 27.09
CA PRO A 23 3.06 6.52 25.94
C PRO A 23 3.69 7.80 25.40
N VAL A 24 5.00 7.94 25.60
CA VAL A 24 5.79 9.02 25.01
C VAL A 24 5.84 8.74 23.51
N ILE A 25 5.03 9.46 22.76
CA ILE A 25 5.14 9.54 21.30
C ILE A 25 6.53 10.12 21.01
N GLY A 26 7.45 9.28 20.54
CA GLY A 26 8.82 9.69 20.17
C GLY A 26 9.95 8.74 20.60
N THR A 27 9.69 7.65 21.32
CA THR A 27 10.73 6.66 21.66
C THR A 27 10.95 5.63 20.54
N GLU A 28 11.03 6.08 19.29
CA GLU A 28 11.74 5.30 18.29
C GLU A 28 13.23 5.59 18.53
N THR A 29 13.91 4.70 19.24
CA THR A 29 15.36 4.76 19.40
C THR A 29 15.99 4.85 18.02
N ALA A 30 16.54 6.02 17.67
CA ALA A 30 17.24 6.23 16.41
C ALA A 30 18.30 5.12 16.24
N PRO A 31 18.38 4.46 15.08
CA PRO A 31 19.31 3.35 14.88
C PRO A 31 20.74 3.84 15.13
N VAL A 32 21.44 3.13 16.02
CA VAL A 32 22.76 3.52 16.51
C VAL A 32 23.84 3.23 15.46
N SER A 33 23.49 2.44 14.44
CA SER A 33 24.35 2.16 13.29
C SER A 33 23.61 2.18 11.95
N LEU A 34 24.35 2.50 10.88
CA LEU A 34 23.89 2.38 9.49
C LEU A 34 23.35 0.97 9.16
N ASN A 35 23.90 -0.06 9.82
CA ASN A 35 23.51 -1.44 9.60
C ASN A 35 22.14 -1.75 10.21
N GLU A 36 21.86 -1.23 11.41
CA GLU A 36 20.52 -1.29 12.03
C GLU A 36 19.49 -0.52 11.22
N TYR A 37 19.84 0.66 10.70
CA TYR A 37 18.97 1.42 9.80
C TYR A 37 18.67 0.64 8.51
N ALA A 38 19.67 0.04 7.88
CA ALA A 38 19.49 -0.75 6.67
C ALA A 38 18.62 -1.99 6.92
N GLN A 39 18.76 -2.64 8.08
CA GLN A 39 17.91 -3.79 8.47
C GLN A 39 16.47 -3.37 8.77
N ALA A 40 16.26 -2.28 9.50
CA ALA A 40 14.94 -1.73 9.78
C ALA A 40 14.25 -1.29 8.47
N TRP A 41 14.97 -0.60 7.60
CA TRP A 41 14.50 -0.22 6.28
C TRP A 41 14.17 -1.43 5.40
N ALA A 42 15.05 -2.43 5.33
CA ALA A 42 14.79 -3.66 4.56
C ALA A 42 13.60 -4.44 5.10
N THR A 43 13.38 -4.43 6.43
CA THR A 43 12.24 -5.07 7.07
C THR A 43 10.94 -4.33 6.77
N GLY A 44 10.93 -2.99 6.88
CA GLY A 44 9.79 -2.16 6.48
C GLY A 44 9.48 -2.29 4.99
N MET A 45 10.51 -2.33 4.14
CA MET A 45 10.36 -2.58 2.70
C MET A 45 9.75 -3.96 2.45
N ARG A 46 10.18 -5.04 3.12
CA ARG A 46 9.58 -6.37 2.90
C ARG A 46 8.13 -6.44 3.36
N GLN A 47 7.77 -5.74 4.43
CA GLN A 47 6.40 -5.70 4.96
C GLN A 47 5.45 -4.91 4.05
N HIS A 48 5.93 -3.82 3.42
CA HIS A 48 5.11 -2.97 2.55
C HIS A 48 5.24 -3.28 1.06
N TRP A 49 6.27 -4.02 0.68
CA TRP A 49 6.65 -4.31 -0.71
C TRP A 49 6.73 -5.81 -0.96
N THR A 50 5.98 -6.61 -0.18
CA THR A 50 5.63 -7.96 -0.64
C THR A 50 4.78 -7.75 -1.90
N PRO A 51 5.24 -8.18 -3.09
CA PRO A 51 4.46 -8.01 -4.29
C PRO A 51 3.09 -8.66 -4.04
N PRO A 52 1.98 -7.98 -4.40
CA PRO A 52 0.65 -8.54 -4.18
C PRO A 52 0.62 -9.94 -4.79
N ASP A 53 0.03 -10.89 -4.08
CA ASP A 53 0.01 -12.26 -4.55
C ASP A 53 -0.87 -12.36 -5.79
N LEU A 54 -0.25 -12.22 -6.95
CA LEU A 54 -0.88 -12.31 -8.27
C LEU A 54 -1.22 -13.76 -8.63
N TRP A 55 -0.70 -14.74 -7.89
CA TRP A 55 -0.95 -16.16 -8.10
C TRP A 55 -2.18 -16.62 -7.32
N GLU A 56 -2.36 -16.13 -6.09
CA GLU A 56 -3.56 -16.40 -5.29
C GLU A 56 -4.72 -15.47 -5.63
N ASN A 57 -4.44 -14.18 -5.88
CA ASN A 57 -5.45 -13.17 -6.18
C ASN A 57 -5.28 -12.69 -7.62
N GLY A 58 -6.20 -13.13 -8.49
CA GLY A 58 -6.26 -12.65 -9.87
C GLY A 58 -6.40 -11.12 -9.92
N ARG A 59 -5.81 -10.51 -10.96
CA ARG A 59 -5.92 -9.06 -11.16
C ARG A 59 -7.40 -8.65 -11.24
N PRO A 60 -7.82 -7.54 -10.61
CA PRO A 60 -9.21 -7.12 -10.66
C PRO A 60 -9.61 -6.80 -12.09
N ALA A 61 -10.78 -7.29 -12.48
CA ALA A 61 -11.30 -7.10 -13.83
C ALA A 61 -11.55 -5.60 -14.10
N LEU A 62 -11.40 -5.16 -15.36
CA LEU A 62 -11.67 -3.76 -15.74
C LEU A 62 -13.06 -3.28 -15.30
N LYS A 63 -14.06 -4.16 -15.38
CA LYS A 63 -15.42 -3.89 -14.90
C LYS A 63 -15.46 -3.60 -13.40
N GLN A 64 -14.72 -4.37 -12.59
CA GLN A 64 -14.66 -4.16 -11.14
C GLN A 64 -13.97 -2.83 -10.82
N SER A 65 -12.86 -2.52 -11.49
CA SER A 65 -12.18 -1.22 -11.34
C SER A 65 -13.07 -0.05 -11.74
N TRP A 66 -13.82 -0.18 -12.85
CA TRP A 66 -14.79 0.82 -13.28
C TRP A 66 -15.89 1.04 -12.25
N MET A 67 -16.52 -0.03 -11.77
CA MET A 67 -17.58 0.04 -10.76
C MET A 67 -17.07 0.64 -9.45
N TRP A 68 -15.91 0.19 -8.97
CA TRP A 68 -15.28 0.69 -7.74
C TRP A 68 -15.07 2.20 -7.78
N ALA A 69 -14.61 2.71 -8.92
CA ALA A 69 -14.41 4.13 -9.14
C ALA A 69 -15.72 4.91 -9.32
N MET A 70 -16.68 4.39 -10.10
CA MET A 70 -17.95 5.07 -10.36
C MET A 70 -18.84 5.19 -9.11
N TYR A 71 -18.85 4.14 -8.28
CA TYR A 71 -19.60 4.13 -7.04
C TYR A 71 -18.88 4.85 -5.89
N GLY A 72 -17.54 4.96 -5.95
CA GLY A 72 -16.79 5.81 -5.02
C GLY A 72 -17.00 5.45 -3.55
N GLN A 73 -17.30 4.19 -3.23
CA GLN A 73 -17.60 3.73 -1.85
C GLN A 73 -16.44 3.93 -0.88
N HIS A 74 -15.23 4.11 -1.41
CA HIS A 74 -14.01 4.39 -0.66
C HIS A 74 -13.76 5.88 -0.42
N LEU A 75 -14.58 6.77 -1.01
CA LEU A 75 -14.45 8.22 -0.91
C LEU A 75 -15.46 8.78 0.09
N PRO A 76 -15.14 9.91 0.74
CA PRO A 76 -16.08 10.64 1.59
C PRO A 76 -17.40 10.93 0.87
N ASP A 77 -18.48 11.16 1.62
CA ASP A 77 -19.79 11.62 1.10
C ASP A 77 -19.75 13.11 0.65
N ASP A 78 -18.75 13.44 -0.17
CA ASP A 78 -18.60 14.72 -0.86
C ASP A 78 -18.79 14.50 -2.37
N GLU A 79 -19.82 15.13 -2.93
CA GLU A 79 -20.17 14.97 -4.35
C GLU A 79 -19.09 15.53 -5.29
N GLN A 80 -18.34 16.57 -4.89
CA GLN A 80 -17.27 17.12 -5.73
C GLN A 80 -16.11 16.13 -5.83
N VAL A 81 -15.74 15.51 -4.71
CA VAL A 81 -14.70 14.48 -4.65
C VAL A 81 -15.11 13.25 -5.48
N ARG A 82 -16.37 12.82 -5.36
CA ARG A 82 -16.91 11.70 -6.14
C ARG A 82 -16.99 12.01 -7.64
N LEU A 83 -17.38 13.22 -8.03
CA LEU A 83 -17.39 13.65 -9.42
C LEU A 83 -15.97 13.65 -10.01
N GLY A 84 -14.98 14.17 -9.26
CA GLY A 84 -13.57 14.13 -9.65
C GLY A 84 -13.08 12.70 -9.89
N SER A 85 -13.42 11.77 -8.99
CA SER A 85 -13.09 10.35 -9.16
C SER A 85 -13.72 9.71 -10.40
N ARG A 86 -15.01 9.97 -10.64
CA ARG A 86 -15.73 9.51 -11.85
C ARG A 86 -15.07 10.04 -13.13
N ALA A 87 -14.75 11.34 -13.16
CA ALA A 87 -14.11 11.97 -14.31
C ALA A 87 -12.69 11.42 -14.55
N GLY A 88 -11.87 11.33 -13.50
CA GLY A 88 -10.52 10.76 -13.58
C GLY A 88 -10.54 9.30 -14.05
N THR A 89 -11.54 8.54 -13.64
CA THR A 89 -11.72 7.14 -14.05
C THR A 89 -12.02 6.98 -15.53
N GLY A 90 -12.81 7.90 -16.10
CA GLY A 90 -13.05 7.94 -17.54
C GLY A 90 -11.75 8.03 -18.36
N VAL A 91 -10.73 8.68 -17.81
CA VAL A 91 -9.40 8.78 -18.43
C VAL A 91 -8.54 7.56 -18.08
N LEU A 92 -8.45 7.20 -16.80
CA LEU A 92 -7.52 6.16 -16.32
C LEU A 92 -7.87 4.75 -16.77
N ILE A 93 -9.16 4.42 -16.94
CA ILE A 93 -9.58 3.06 -17.33
C ILE A 93 -9.12 2.70 -18.75
N PRO A 94 -9.26 3.57 -19.77
CA PRO A 94 -8.65 3.36 -21.07
C PRO A 94 -7.14 3.09 -21.01
N PHE A 95 -6.39 3.88 -20.22
CA PHE A 95 -4.95 3.64 -20.04
C PHE A 95 -4.67 2.28 -19.40
N ARG A 96 -5.43 1.90 -18.36
CA ARG A 96 -5.31 0.58 -17.74
C ARG A 96 -5.58 -0.55 -18.74
N ALA A 97 -6.61 -0.40 -19.57
CA ALA A 97 -6.92 -1.37 -20.62
C ALA A 97 -5.79 -1.46 -21.66
N LEU A 98 -5.20 -0.34 -22.06
CA LEU A 98 -4.05 -0.29 -22.96
C LEU A 98 -2.85 -1.04 -22.37
N PHE A 99 -2.51 -0.78 -21.10
CA PHE A 99 -1.39 -1.47 -20.45
C PHE A 99 -1.62 -2.97 -20.31
N LEU A 100 -2.84 -3.42 -20.00
CA LEU A 100 -3.17 -4.84 -19.99
C LEU A 100 -3.04 -5.47 -21.39
N TYR A 101 -3.41 -4.73 -22.44
CA TYR A 101 -3.25 -5.20 -23.80
C TYR A 101 -1.77 -5.29 -24.21
N LEU A 102 -0.94 -4.32 -23.81
CA LEU A 102 0.50 -4.37 -24.01
C LEU A 102 1.12 -5.55 -23.27
N ASP A 103 0.74 -5.79 -22.01
CA ASP A 103 1.17 -6.95 -21.22
C ASP A 103 0.87 -8.26 -21.98
N TRP A 104 -0.35 -8.39 -22.51
CA TRP A 104 -0.77 -9.52 -23.33
C TRP A 104 0.05 -9.67 -24.63
N ILE A 105 0.46 -8.58 -25.29
CA ILE A 105 1.35 -8.64 -26.45
C ILE A 105 2.71 -9.21 -26.04
N PHE A 106 3.27 -8.75 -24.92
CA PHE A 106 4.61 -9.15 -24.46
C PHE A 106 4.66 -10.58 -23.89
N GLU A 107 3.54 -11.17 -23.50
CA GLU A 107 3.48 -12.58 -23.07
C GLU A 107 3.98 -13.58 -24.12
N ARG A 108 3.91 -13.26 -25.42
CA ARG A 108 4.30 -14.20 -26.50
C ARG A 108 5.01 -13.48 -27.65
N TRP A 109 6.19 -13.96 -28.02
CA TRP A 109 6.97 -13.45 -29.16
C TRP A 109 6.19 -13.39 -30.48
N SER A 110 5.30 -14.35 -30.74
CA SER A 110 4.45 -14.34 -31.94
C SER A 110 3.50 -13.14 -31.99
N ARG A 111 2.96 -12.70 -30.84
CA ARG A 111 2.10 -11.51 -30.74
C ARG A 111 2.92 -10.24 -30.94
N VAL A 112 4.13 -10.18 -30.39
CA VAL A 112 5.07 -9.05 -30.59
C VAL A 112 5.39 -8.87 -32.08
N ILE A 113 5.75 -9.95 -32.77
CA ILE A 113 6.07 -9.91 -34.21
C ILE A 113 4.83 -9.47 -35.01
N ALA A 114 3.66 -10.04 -34.73
CA ALA A 114 2.42 -9.65 -35.42
C ALA A 114 2.09 -8.16 -35.20
N ALA A 115 2.25 -7.64 -33.98
CA ALA A 115 2.05 -6.23 -33.67
C ALA A 115 3.05 -5.33 -34.42
N ALA A 116 4.32 -5.72 -34.49
CA ALA A 116 5.33 -4.97 -35.25
C ALA A 116 5.01 -4.92 -36.75
N VAL A 117 4.60 -6.05 -37.34
CA VAL A 117 4.17 -6.11 -38.74
C VAL A 117 2.94 -5.22 -38.98
N LEU A 118 1.95 -5.25 -38.08
CA LEU A 118 0.77 -4.38 -38.16
C LEU A 118 1.17 -2.89 -38.13
N VAL A 119 2.04 -2.50 -37.21
CA VAL A 119 2.53 -1.12 -37.10
C VAL A 119 3.26 -0.70 -38.38
N LEU A 120 4.15 -1.54 -38.91
CA LEU A 120 4.84 -1.28 -40.17
C LEU A 120 3.86 -1.13 -41.33
N ALA A 121 2.84 -1.99 -41.43
CA ALA A 121 1.82 -1.91 -42.47
C ALA A 121 1.01 -0.60 -42.38
N VAL A 122 0.66 -0.15 -41.17
CA VAL A 122 -0.04 1.13 -40.96
C VAL A 122 0.86 2.31 -41.35
N ILE A 123 2.15 2.28 -40.96
CA ILE A 123 3.11 3.32 -41.36
C ILE A 123 3.22 3.40 -42.87
N GLN A 124 3.36 2.25 -43.55
CA GLN A 124 3.43 2.20 -45.02
C GLN A 124 2.14 2.69 -45.68
N ALA A 125 0.97 2.41 -45.10
CA ALA A 125 -0.30 2.88 -45.63
C ALA A 125 -0.50 4.40 -45.49
N VAL A 126 0.03 5.01 -44.42
CA VAL A 126 -0.09 6.45 -44.16
C VAL A 126 1.02 7.25 -44.86
N HIS A 127 2.22 6.69 -44.90
CA HIS A 127 3.39 7.25 -45.57
C HIS A 127 3.94 6.21 -46.55
N PRO A 128 3.41 6.16 -47.79
CA PRO A 128 3.99 5.32 -48.81
C PRO A 128 5.39 5.87 -49.13
N ILE A 129 6.41 5.11 -48.72
CA ILE A 129 7.82 5.42 -49.01
C ILE A 129 8.20 4.92 -50.42
N PHE A 130 7.29 4.19 -51.09
CA PHE A 130 7.42 3.68 -52.46
C PHE A 130 6.29 4.20 -53.35
#